data_AF-A0A8T3N749-F1
#
_entry.id   AF-A0A8T3N749-F1
#
_cell.length_a   1.000
_cell.length_b   1.000
_cell.length_c   1.000
_cell.angle_alpha   90.00
_cell.angle_beta   90.00
_cell.angle_gamma   90.00
#
_symmetry.space_group_name_H-M   'P 1'
#
loop_
_entity.id
_entity.type
_entity.pdbx_description
1 polymer ?
#
loop_
_entity_poly.entity_id
_entity_poly.type
_entity_poly.pdbx_seq_one_letter_code
_entity_poly.pdbx_strand_id
1 'polypeptide(L)' 'MASSNTNKNPIQNAPIKGPTAEFAVFCDSERAHRRNADPSFDPVIYDEAVELVLDRLAAITRDTPR' A
#
# COMPACT_ATOMS: atom_id res chain seq x y z
N MET A 1 4.03 9.61 -32.07
CA MET A 1 5.14 9.42 -31.12
C MET A 1 4.48 9.00 -29.80
N ALA A 2 4.45 7.70 -29.51
CA ALA A 2 5.26 7.00 -28.48
C ALA A 2 5.06 7.58 -27.07
N SER A 3 4.77 6.85 -25.98
CA SER A 3 4.38 5.47 -25.69
C SER A 3 3.79 5.50 -24.28
N SER A 4 2.75 4.72 -24.01
CA SER A 4 2.13 4.57 -22.70
C SER A 4 3.15 4.06 -21.66
N ASN A 5 3.50 4.88 -20.67
CA ASN A 5 4.19 4.40 -19.47
C ASN A 5 3.19 3.69 -18.57
N THR A 6 2.99 2.41 -18.83
CA THR A 6 2.26 1.48 -17.97
C THR A 6 3.09 1.22 -16.72
N ASN A 7 2.96 2.06 -15.70
CA ASN A 7 3.33 1.70 -14.32
C ASN A 7 2.39 0.58 -13.88
N LYS A 8 2.79 -0.66 -14.15
CA LYS A 8 2.20 -1.85 -13.55
C LYS A 8 2.46 -1.78 -12.04
N ASN A 9 1.52 -1.24 -11.28
CA ASN A 9 1.40 -1.56 -9.87
C ASN A 9 1.16 -3.07 -9.78
N PRO A 10 2.06 -3.88 -9.20
CA PRO A 10 1.90 -5.34 -9.17
C PRO A 10 0.77 -5.82 -8.26
N ILE A 11 0.01 -4.92 -7.62
CA ILE A 11 -0.93 -5.22 -6.53
C ILE A 11 -2.40 -5.24 -6.99
N GLN A 12 -2.69 -5.37 -8.29
CA GLN A 12 -4.08 -5.31 -8.78
C GLN A 12 -4.78 -6.67 -8.99
N ASN A 13 -4.13 -7.81 -8.74
CA ASN A 13 -4.64 -9.10 -9.24
C ASN A 13 -4.96 -10.20 -8.23
N ALA A 14 -5.09 -9.89 -6.94
CA ALA A 14 -5.73 -10.81 -6.00
C ALA A 14 -6.76 -10.04 -5.16
N PRO A 15 -7.98 -10.57 -4.94
CA PRO A 15 -8.84 -10.07 -3.89
C PRO A 15 -8.21 -10.48 -2.56
N ILE A 16 -7.20 -9.74 -2.12
CA ILE A 16 -6.77 -9.78 -0.73
C ILE A 16 -8.03 -9.32 0.02
N LYS A 17 -8.70 -10.25 0.71
CA LYS A 17 -9.86 -9.95 1.55
C LYS A 17 -9.38 -9.89 2.99
N GLY A 18 -9.94 -8.98 3.77
CA GLY A 18 -9.65 -8.85 5.19
C GLY A 18 -8.75 -7.65 5.55
N PRO A 19 -8.37 -7.54 6.83
CA PRO A 19 -7.83 -6.31 7.40
C PRO A 19 -6.59 -5.77 6.70
N THR A 20 -5.72 -6.64 6.17
CA THR A 20 -4.52 -6.26 5.44
C THR A 20 -4.83 -5.51 4.15
N ALA A 21 -5.89 -5.90 3.44
CA ALA A 21 -6.31 -5.24 2.20
C ALA A 21 -6.98 -3.89 2.48
N GLU A 22 -7.81 -3.83 3.50
CA GLU A 22 -8.44 -2.58 3.96
C GLU A 22 -7.37 -1.57 4.39
N PHE A 23 -6.33 -2.04 5.09
CA PHE A 23 -5.18 -1.21 5.46
C PHE A 23 -4.43 -0.67 4.24
N ALA A 24 -4.13 -1.52 3.25
CA ALA A 24 -3.46 -1.08 2.02
C ALA A 24 -4.26 0.01 1.28
N VAL A 25 -5.57 -0.19 1.11
CA VAL A 25 -6.47 0.78 0.44
C VAL A 25 -6.55 2.10 1.23
N PHE A 26 -6.61 2.02 2.56
CA PHE A 26 -6.56 3.20 3.42
C PHE A 26 -5.26 3.97 3.22
N CYS A 27 -4.12 3.27 3.22
CA CYS A 27 -2.80 3.88 3.07
C CYS A 27 -2.63 4.60 1.72
N ASP A 28 -3.16 4.03 0.63
CA ASP A 28 -3.16 4.68 -0.69
C ASP A 28 -3.94 6.00 -0.68
N SER A 29 -5.10 5.99 -0.02
CA SER A 29 -5.97 7.18 0.09
C SER A 29 -5.32 8.27 0.93
N GLU A 30 -4.72 7.90 2.07
CA GLU A 30 -3.99 8.82 2.95
C GLU A 30 -2.76 9.42 2.29
N ARG A 31 -2.01 8.62 1.51
CA ARG A 31 -0.85 9.10 0.76
C ARG A 31 -1.25 10.19 -0.23
N ALA A 32 -2.35 9.97 -0.96
CA ALA A 32 -2.87 10.94 -1.91
C ALA A 32 -3.34 12.22 -1.21
N HIS A 33 -3.96 12.11 -0.04
CA HIS A 33 -4.39 13.25 0.75
C HIS A 33 -3.19 14.06 1.28
N ARG A 34 -2.22 13.41 1.94
CA ARG A 34 -1.07 14.08 2.58
C ARG A 34 -0.15 14.74 1.58
N ARG A 35 0.05 14.16 0.40
CA ARG A 35 0.84 14.79 -0.67
C ARG A 35 0.33 16.19 -1.05
N ASN A 36 -0.96 16.47 -0.88
CA ASN A 36 -1.55 17.76 -1.22
C ASN A 36 -1.76 18.67 0.00
N ALA A 37 -1.67 18.13 1.22
CA ALA A 37 -2.04 18.82 2.45
C ALA A 37 -0.85 19.13 3.38
N ASP A 38 0.24 18.38 3.28
CA ASP A 38 1.39 18.47 4.18
C ASP A 38 2.70 18.66 3.38
N PRO A 39 3.34 19.85 3.44
CA PRO A 39 4.60 20.14 2.77
C PRO A 39 5.80 19.32 3.28
N SER A 40 5.70 18.74 4.48
CA SER A 40 6.75 17.92 5.10
C SER A 40 6.57 16.43 4.84
N PHE A 41 5.49 16.04 4.15
CA PHE A 41 5.20 14.65 3.85
C PHE A 41 6.23 14.05 2.89
N ASP A 42 6.95 13.03 3.36
CA ASP A 42 7.84 12.23 2.53
C ASP A 42 7.11 10.97 2.03
N PRO A 43 6.75 10.88 0.74
CA PRO A 43 6.05 9.73 0.21
C PRO A 43 6.90 8.46 0.21
N VAL A 44 8.24 8.58 0.15
CA VAL A 44 9.13 7.41 0.11
C VAL A 44 9.17 6.75 1.49
N ILE A 45 9.39 7.54 2.54
CA ILE A 45 9.37 7.03 3.93
C ILE A 45 8.00 6.44 4.28
N TYR A 46 6.94 7.07 3.80
CA TYR A 46 5.58 6.56 3.99
C TYR A 46 5.39 5.20 3.31
N ASP A 47 5.80 5.07 2.05
CA ASP A 47 5.67 3.81 1.30
C ASP A 47 6.49 2.68 1.96
N GLU A 48 7.72 2.96 2.41
CA GLU A 48 8.55 2.01 3.17
C GLU A 48 7.87 1.56 4.48
N ALA A 49 7.27 2.49 5.22
CA ALA A 49 6.56 2.17 6.46
C ALA A 49 5.32 1.30 6.20
N VAL A 50 4.59 1.57 5.11
CA VAL A 50 3.42 0.77 4.71
C VAL A 50 3.84 -0.65 4.34
N GLU A 51 4.92 -0.82 3.57
CA GLU A 51 5.46 -2.14 3.21
C GLU A 51 5.82 -2.95 4.46
N LEU A 52 6.52 -2.36 5.43
CA LEU A 52 6.86 -3.02 6.69
C LEU A 52 5.64 -3.53 7.46
N VAL A 53 4.56 -2.73 7.51
CA VAL A 53 3.32 -3.12 8.17
C VAL A 53 2.61 -4.23 7.41
N LEU A 54 2.54 -4.13 6.08
CA LEU A 54 1.92 -5.16 5.24
C LEU A 54 2.64 -6.50 5.35
N ASP A 55 3.97 -6.50 5.34
CA ASP A 55 4.79 -7.69 5.55
C ASP A 55 4.50 -8.34 6.91
N ARG A 56 4.40 -7.51 7.96
CA ARG A 56 4.06 -8.00 9.31
C ARG A 56 2.65 -8.58 9.38
N LEU A 57 1.68 -7.92 8.77
CA LEU A 57 0.29 -8.40 8.72
C LEU A 57 0.18 -9.72 7.94
N ALA A 58 0.93 -9.84 6.84
CA ALA A 58 1.00 -11.07 6.05
C ALA A 58 1.60 -12.22 6.88
N ALA A 59 2.65 -11.96 7.67
CA ALA A 59 3.24 -12.97 8.56
C ALA A 59 2.25 -13.44 9.64
N ILE A 60 1.58 -12.52 10.33
CA ILE A 60 0.60 -12.85 11.39
C ILE A 60 -0.58 -13.66 10.82
N THR A 61 -1.06 -13.30 9.62
CA THR A 61 -2.18 -14.00 8.98
C THR A 61 -1.84 -15.45 8.64
N ARG A 62 -0.56 -15.77 8.39
CA ARG A 62 -0.08 -17.13 8.12
C ARG A 62 0.08 -17.96 9.40
N ASP A 63 0.48 -17.31 10.50
CA ASP A 63 0.77 -17.99 11.78
C ASP A 63 -0.46 -18.20 12.67
N THR A 64 -1.62 -17.62 12.33
CA THR A 64 -2.84 -17.80 13.11
C THR A 64 -3.55 -19.09 12.68
N PRO A 65 -3.61 -20.14 13.52
CA PRO A 65 -4.41 -21.32 13.19
C PRO A 65 -5.88 -20.93 13.17
N ARG A 66 -6.57 -21.34 12.10
CA ARG A 66 -7.99 -21.07 11.88
C ARG A 66 -8.88 -21.96 12.74
#